data_AF-A0A955IWD0-F1
#
_entry.id   AF-A0A955IWD0-F1
#
_cell.length_a   1.000
_cell.length_b   1.000
_cell.length_c   1.000
_cell.angle_alpha   90.00
_cell.angle_beta   90.00
_cell.angle_gamma   90.00
#
_symmetry.space_group_name_H-M   'P 1'
#
loop_
_entity.id
_entity.type
_entity.pdbx_description
1 polymer ?
#
loop_
_entity_poly.entity_id
_entity_poly.type
_entity_poly.pdbx_seq_one_letter_code
_entity_poly.pdbx_strand_id
1 'polypeptide(L)'
;MAEPTSSFEDIHELDLSLLPETVARFYSQIIQWGYTAPATVNEAYHKLGSQGRVRSMIADSPELNAWATSHEDGFVIGLFAAAPIILHFTCNQLLRCPMVFPSVGQPQNEAPETNGYTHGVPLTLPDTLPVQEACTVLPSVSRPEDDERAAAASALTELASAFAMFHEVSHVIAGHAGYLRSSQNLALFELTRRPIRRSHSRLLRVWEYEADKIAAVMLLSFLVAPENQDHFADVFSISAKDSEHLVAQLTAAGISAAYILFLLLGQRSAALRAGSVHPHPLVV
;
A
#
# COMPACT_ATOMS: atom_id res chain seq x y z
N MET A 1 13.09 -28.04 11.21
CA MET A 1 12.99 -26.99 10.18
C MET A 1 13.63 -25.75 10.74
N ALA A 2 14.70 -25.25 10.11
CA ALA A 2 15.27 -23.96 10.48
C ALA A 2 14.28 -22.87 10.06
N GLU A 3 13.90 -21.98 10.98
CA GLU A 3 13.07 -20.83 10.65
C GLU A 3 13.90 -19.83 9.84
N PRO A 4 13.37 -19.29 8.73
CA PRO A 4 14.05 -18.23 8.00
C PRO A 4 14.17 -17.00 8.92
N THR A 5 15.38 -16.75 9.36
CA THR A 5 15.81 -15.49 9.96
C THR A 5 16.19 -14.60 8.77
N SER A 6 15.21 -14.10 8.01
CA SER A 6 15.51 -13.03 7.06
C SER A 6 15.89 -11.81 7.89
N SER A 7 17.19 -11.67 8.13
CA SER A 7 17.74 -10.48 8.73
C SER A 7 17.52 -9.33 7.74
N PHE A 8 17.47 -8.10 8.22
CA PHE A 8 17.40 -6.92 7.34
C PHE A 8 18.54 -6.85 6.32
N GLU A 9 19.61 -7.62 6.52
CA GLU A 9 20.77 -7.69 5.65
C GLU A 9 20.46 -8.30 4.27
N ASP A 10 19.34 -9.01 4.13
CA ASP A 10 18.94 -9.67 2.88
C ASP A 10 17.91 -8.87 2.06
N ILE A 11 17.54 -7.66 2.49
CA ILE A 11 16.59 -6.82 1.74
C ILE A 11 17.36 -6.03 0.67
N HIS A 12 17.20 -6.44 -0.59
CA HIS A 12 17.77 -5.75 -1.74
C HIS A 12 16.79 -4.71 -2.30
N GLU A 13 17.30 -3.53 -2.63
CA GLU A 13 16.53 -2.50 -3.32
C GLU A 13 16.30 -2.91 -4.79
N LEU A 14 15.08 -2.72 -5.28
CA LEU A 14 14.72 -3.01 -6.66
C LEU A 14 15.40 -2.00 -7.60
N ASP A 15 16.14 -2.49 -8.59
CA ASP A 15 16.70 -1.65 -9.65
C ASP A 15 15.60 -1.21 -10.63
N LEU A 16 15.12 0.02 -10.44
CA LEU A 16 14.07 0.62 -11.28
C LEU A 16 14.49 0.80 -12.74
N SER A 17 15.79 0.80 -13.05
CA SER A 17 16.28 0.94 -14.43
C SER A 17 16.00 -0.29 -15.30
N LEU A 18 15.71 -1.43 -14.66
CA LEU A 18 15.35 -2.68 -15.33
C LEU A 18 13.84 -2.78 -15.63
N LEU A 19 13.04 -1.82 -15.19
CA LEU A 19 11.58 -1.82 -15.35
C LEU A 19 11.14 -1.00 -16.57
N PRO A 20 9.96 -1.30 -17.15
CA PRO A 20 9.33 -0.39 -18.11
C PRO A 20 9.19 1.02 -17.54
N GLU A 21 9.36 2.06 -18.37
CA GLU A 21 9.40 3.45 -17.92
C GLU A 21 8.17 3.86 -17.10
N THR A 22 6.97 3.43 -17.51
CA THR A 22 5.71 3.73 -16.81
C THR A 22 5.69 3.12 -15.41
N VAL A 23 6.20 1.89 -15.26
CA VAL A 23 6.29 1.19 -13.99
C VAL A 23 7.36 1.81 -13.09
N ALA A 24 8.54 2.12 -13.66
CA ALA A 24 9.62 2.79 -12.94
C ALA A 24 9.17 4.16 -12.40
N ARG A 25 8.40 4.91 -13.19
CA ARG A 25 7.81 6.20 -12.78
C ARG A 25 6.84 6.02 -11.61
N PHE A 26 5.97 5.02 -11.66
CA PHE A 26 5.04 4.72 -10.58
C PHE A 26 5.76 4.35 -9.28
N TYR A 27 6.76 3.47 -9.31
CA TYR A 27 7.57 3.18 -8.13
C TYR A 27 8.35 4.39 -7.62
N SER A 28 8.87 5.22 -8.51
CA SER A 28 9.53 6.47 -8.13
C SER A 28 8.57 7.41 -7.40
N GLN A 29 7.30 7.45 -7.82
CA GLN A 29 6.25 8.22 -7.16
C GLN A 29 5.94 7.66 -5.76
N ILE A 30 5.86 6.33 -5.60
CA ILE A 30 5.70 5.67 -4.30
C ILE A 30 6.84 6.05 -3.35
N ILE A 31 8.08 5.94 -3.82
CA ILE A 31 9.27 6.36 -3.06
C ILE A 31 9.17 7.83 -2.68
N GLN A 32 8.76 8.68 -3.62
CA GLN A 32 8.61 10.12 -3.38
C GLN A 32 7.56 10.42 -2.31
N TRP A 33 6.42 9.72 -2.27
CA TRP A 33 5.46 9.88 -1.18
C TRP A 33 6.06 9.54 0.18
N GLY A 34 6.88 8.48 0.23
CA GLY A 34 7.66 8.12 1.41
C GLY A 34 8.72 9.15 1.80
N TYR A 35 9.10 10.08 0.91
CA TYR A 35 10.02 11.19 1.21
C TYR A 35 9.30 12.51 1.53
N THR A 36 8.26 12.88 0.78
CA THR A 36 7.58 14.17 0.90
C THR A 36 6.74 14.24 2.17
N ALA A 37 6.03 13.17 2.51
CA ALA A 37 5.28 13.08 3.75
C ALA A 37 6.16 13.32 4.99
N PRO A 38 7.32 12.66 5.12
CA PRO A 38 8.25 12.95 6.19
C PRO A 38 9.18 14.13 5.93
N ALA A 39 9.07 14.94 4.86
CA ALA A 39 9.96 16.12 4.70
C ALA A 39 9.77 17.11 5.87
N THR A 40 8.53 17.33 6.29
CA THR A 40 8.18 18.10 7.50
C THR A 40 8.70 17.42 8.77
N VAL A 41 8.69 16.09 8.79
CA VAL A 41 9.15 15.26 9.92
C VAL A 41 10.68 15.29 10.03
N ASN A 42 11.38 15.18 8.91
CA ASN A 42 12.83 15.31 8.77
C ASN A 42 13.28 16.71 9.18
N GLU A 43 12.55 17.76 8.78
CA GLU A 43 12.83 19.12 9.24
C GLU A 43 12.65 19.25 10.76
N ALA A 44 11.60 18.66 11.32
CA ALA A 44 11.37 18.63 12.75
C ALA A 44 12.46 17.85 13.50
N TYR A 45 12.86 16.67 13.01
CA TYR A 45 13.96 15.88 13.59
C TYR A 45 15.29 16.60 13.51
N HIS A 46 15.60 17.25 12.38
CA HIS A 46 16.79 18.09 12.24
C HIS A 46 16.81 19.22 13.26
N LYS A 47 15.67 19.90 13.49
CA LYS A 47 15.55 20.96 14.51
C LYS A 47 15.75 20.44 15.93
N LEU A 48 15.40 19.18 16.18
CA LEU A 48 15.59 18.50 17.47
C LEU A 48 17.00 17.95 17.68
N GLY A 49 17.94 18.18 16.74
CA GLY A 49 19.31 17.67 16.82
C GLY A 49 19.43 16.18 16.55
N SER A 50 18.34 15.53 16.12
CA SER A 50 18.33 14.17 15.62
C SER A 50 18.89 14.17 14.19
N GLN A 51 19.92 13.36 13.95
CA GLN A 51 20.46 13.15 12.59
C GLN A 51 19.63 12.16 11.76
N GLY A 52 18.56 11.60 12.32
CA GLY A 52 17.85 10.50 11.70
C GLY A 52 17.16 10.92 10.41
N ARG A 53 17.73 10.53 9.26
CA ARG A 53 17.08 10.69 7.95
C ARG A 53 16.05 9.59 7.77
N VAL A 54 14.84 9.93 7.32
CA VAL A 54 13.90 8.93 6.80
C VAL A 54 14.26 8.62 5.35
N ARG A 55 14.62 7.36 5.06
CA ARG A 55 14.83 6.82 3.71
C ARG A 55 13.62 5.98 3.31
N SER A 56 13.12 6.20 2.11
CA SER A 56 12.11 5.33 1.48
C SER A 56 12.74 4.51 0.36
N MET A 57 12.32 3.24 0.21
CA MET A 57 12.78 2.35 -0.85
C MET A 57 11.71 1.32 -1.26
N ILE A 58 11.92 0.70 -2.42
CA ILE A 58 11.17 -0.47 -2.89
C ILE A 58 12.10 -1.67 -2.83
N ALA A 59 11.72 -2.69 -2.06
CA ALA A 59 12.53 -3.90 -1.98
C ALA A 59 12.10 -4.94 -3.02
N ASP A 60 13.08 -5.61 -3.62
CA ASP A 60 12.87 -6.71 -4.54
C ASP A 60 12.40 -7.95 -3.77
N SER A 61 11.08 -8.10 -3.68
CA SER A 61 10.43 -9.20 -2.97
C SER A 61 9.10 -9.56 -3.63
N PRO A 62 8.79 -10.87 -3.77
CA PRO A 62 7.57 -11.34 -4.42
C PRO A 62 6.33 -11.29 -3.51
N GLU A 63 6.48 -10.90 -2.25
CA GLU A 63 5.43 -10.93 -1.24
C GLU A 63 4.67 -9.59 -1.14
N LEU A 64 3.37 -9.61 -0.88
CA LEU A 64 2.62 -8.42 -0.43
C LEU A 64 3.03 -8.02 1.00
N ASN A 65 3.91 -7.03 1.17
CA ASN A 65 4.32 -6.55 2.50
C ASN A 65 4.85 -5.11 2.44
N ALA A 66 4.92 -4.49 3.61
CA ALA A 66 5.58 -3.21 3.87
C ALA A 66 6.24 -3.25 5.26
N TRP A 67 7.19 -2.34 5.50
CA TRP A 67 7.88 -2.27 6.79
C TRP A 67 8.42 -0.87 7.10
N ALA A 68 8.57 -0.63 8.40
CA ALA A 68 9.25 0.51 8.98
C ALA A 68 10.24 0.05 10.06
N THR A 69 11.46 0.57 9.99
CA THR A 69 12.53 0.22 10.92
C THR A 69 13.40 1.43 11.27
N SER A 70 14.10 1.33 12.40
CA SER A 70 15.06 2.32 12.86
C SER A 70 16.47 1.73 12.90
N HIS A 71 17.43 2.50 12.41
CA HIS A 71 18.87 2.25 12.40
C HIS A 71 19.60 3.37 13.13
N GLU A 72 20.92 3.20 13.35
CA GLU A 72 21.75 4.23 13.98
C GLU A 72 21.73 5.56 13.20
N ASP A 73 21.66 5.48 11.87
CA ASP A 73 21.68 6.64 10.97
C ASP A 73 20.29 7.21 10.64
N GLY A 74 19.20 6.64 11.17
CA GLY A 74 17.84 7.13 10.96
C GLY A 74 16.78 6.06 10.81
N PHE A 75 15.81 6.29 9.93
CA PHE A 75 14.68 5.40 9.71
C PHE A 75 14.65 4.94 8.26
N VAL A 76 14.21 3.70 8.06
CA VAL A 76 13.99 3.15 6.73
C VAL A 76 12.56 2.65 6.68
N ILE A 77 11.83 3.12 5.68
CA ILE A 77 10.51 2.61 5.32
C ILE A 77 10.59 1.99 3.94
N GLY A 78 9.79 0.96 3.68
CA GLY A 78 9.74 0.39 2.35
C GLY A 78 8.51 -0.45 2.07
N LEU A 79 8.26 -0.61 0.78
CA LEU A 79 7.25 -1.53 0.25
C LEU A 79 7.95 -2.63 -0.55
N PHE A 80 7.43 -3.84 -0.47
CA PHE A 80 7.86 -4.91 -1.37
C PHE A 80 7.32 -4.63 -2.77
N ALA A 81 8.15 -4.88 -3.78
CA ALA A 81 7.82 -4.61 -5.16
C ALA A 81 6.54 -5.30 -5.61
N ALA A 82 6.28 -6.52 -5.12
CA ALA A 82 5.04 -7.24 -5.42
C ALA A 82 3.76 -6.57 -4.87
N ALA A 83 3.87 -5.74 -3.82
CA ALA A 83 2.68 -5.12 -3.21
C ALA A 83 1.85 -4.29 -4.21
N PRO A 84 2.40 -3.26 -4.89
CA PRO A 84 1.65 -2.53 -5.91
C PRO A 84 1.19 -3.40 -7.09
N ILE A 85 1.95 -4.43 -7.48
CA ILE A 85 1.56 -5.34 -8.57
C ILE A 85 0.31 -6.14 -8.20
N ILE A 86 0.30 -6.71 -6.99
CA ILE A 86 -0.83 -7.47 -6.45
C ILE A 86 -2.04 -6.56 -6.26
N LEU A 87 -1.85 -5.35 -5.74
CA LEU A 87 -2.90 -4.34 -5.63
C LEU A 87 -3.48 -4.00 -7.00
N HIS A 88 -2.63 -3.83 -8.02
CA HIS A 88 -3.05 -3.53 -9.37
C HIS A 88 -3.88 -4.64 -9.99
N PHE A 89 -3.39 -5.88 -9.89
CA PHE A 89 -4.12 -7.06 -10.31
C PHE A 89 -5.48 -7.15 -9.60
N THR A 90 -5.53 -6.88 -8.30
CA THR A 90 -6.76 -6.91 -7.51
C THR A 90 -7.76 -5.85 -7.98
N CYS A 91 -7.33 -4.59 -8.13
CA CYS A 91 -8.19 -3.50 -8.57
C CYS A 91 -8.71 -3.73 -9.98
N ASN A 92 -7.86 -4.21 -10.89
CA ASN A 92 -8.27 -4.60 -12.23
C ASN A 92 -9.34 -5.69 -12.21
N GLN A 93 -9.13 -6.76 -11.43
CA GLN A 93 -10.10 -7.84 -11.30
C GLN A 93 -11.41 -7.37 -10.65
N LEU A 94 -11.37 -6.45 -9.69
CA LEU A 94 -12.57 -5.86 -9.10
C LEU A 94 -13.36 -5.03 -10.13
N LEU A 95 -12.67 -4.20 -10.92
CA LEU A 95 -13.30 -3.34 -11.93
C LEU A 95 -13.75 -4.11 -13.17
N ARG A 96 -13.37 -5.37 -13.36
CA ARG A 96 -14.02 -6.27 -14.33
C ARG A 96 -15.40 -6.76 -13.88
N CYS A 97 -15.78 -6.58 -12.62
CA CYS A 97 -17.13 -6.86 -12.16
C CYS A 97 -18.02 -5.65 -12.41
N PRO A 98 -19.10 -5.75 -13.23
CA PRO A 98 -19.96 -4.62 -13.56
C PRO A 98 -20.65 -3.96 -12.35
N MET A 99 -20.77 -4.69 -11.23
CA MET A 99 -21.40 -4.19 -10.00
C MET A 99 -20.47 -3.33 -9.15
N VAL A 100 -19.16 -3.40 -9.37
CA VAL A 100 -18.15 -2.66 -8.62
C VAL A 100 -17.93 -1.32 -9.31
N PHE A 101 -18.20 -0.21 -8.63
CA PHE A 101 -18.21 1.14 -9.22
C PHE A 101 -19.03 1.22 -10.53
N PRO A 102 -20.36 1.03 -10.47
CA PRO A 102 -21.20 1.02 -11.67
C PRO A 102 -21.30 2.38 -12.38
N SER A 103 -20.81 3.45 -11.75
CA SER A 103 -20.76 4.80 -12.32
C SER A 103 -19.50 5.09 -13.13
N VAL A 104 -18.51 4.18 -13.14
CA VAL A 104 -17.23 4.35 -13.85
C VAL A 104 -17.28 3.61 -15.17
N GLY A 105 -17.00 4.31 -16.27
CA GLY A 105 -16.95 3.75 -17.62
C GLY A 105 -18.26 3.15 -18.10
N GLN A 106 -18.15 2.09 -18.91
CA GLN A 106 -19.27 1.31 -19.41
C GLN A 106 -19.23 -0.11 -18.82
N PRO A 107 -19.82 -0.36 -17.63
CA PRO A 107 -19.76 -1.66 -16.96
C PRO A 107 -20.26 -2.84 -17.81
N GLN A 108 -21.18 -2.59 -18.75
CA GLN A 108 -21.71 -3.61 -19.67
C GLN A 108 -20.69 -4.12 -20.71
N ASN A 109 -19.57 -3.40 -20.89
CA ASN A 109 -18.48 -3.85 -21.76
C ASN A 109 -17.62 -4.92 -21.08
N GLU A 110 -17.70 -5.04 -19.75
CA GLU A 110 -16.94 -6.07 -19.04
C GLU A 110 -17.60 -7.44 -19.22
N ALA A 111 -16.79 -8.46 -19.49
CA ALA A 111 -17.30 -9.82 -19.64
C ALA A 111 -18.02 -10.27 -18.35
N PRO A 112 -19.31 -10.69 -18.42
CA PRO A 112 -20.00 -11.25 -17.26
C PRO A 112 -19.22 -12.47 -16.78
N GLU A 113 -18.83 -12.46 -15.52
CA GLU A 113 -17.92 -13.42 -14.88
C GLU A 113 -18.16 -14.84 -15.36
N THR A 114 -17.33 -15.33 -16.29
CA THR A 114 -17.53 -16.71 -16.76
C THR A 114 -16.87 -17.72 -15.84
N ASN A 115 -15.81 -17.40 -15.07
CA ASN A 115 -15.12 -18.38 -14.19
C ASN A 115 -14.12 -17.83 -13.13
N GLY A 116 -14.08 -16.53 -12.81
CA GLY A 116 -12.84 -15.91 -12.26
C GLY A 116 -12.60 -15.87 -10.75
N TYR A 117 -13.62 -15.79 -9.89
CA TYR A 117 -13.43 -15.55 -8.45
C TYR A 117 -13.26 -16.81 -7.59
N THR A 118 -13.30 -18.00 -8.20
CA THR A 118 -13.12 -19.27 -7.47
C THR A 118 -11.69 -19.45 -6.96
N HIS A 119 -10.72 -18.74 -7.53
CA HIS A 119 -9.35 -18.67 -7.07
C HIS A 119 -9.15 -17.30 -6.43
N GLY A 120 -8.94 -17.26 -5.11
CA GLY A 120 -8.73 -16.01 -4.37
C GLY A 120 -7.57 -15.18 -4.94
N VAL A 121 -7.51 -13.90 -4.57
CA VAL A 121 -6.45 -12.99 -5.02
C VAL A 121 -5.07 -13.54 -4.60
N PRO A 122 -4.07 -13.57 -5.50
CA PRO A 122 -2.72 -14.00 -5.13
C PRO A 122 -2.10 -13.02 -4.12
N LEU A 123 -1.61 -13.54 -3.00
CA LEU A 123 -0.96 -12.76 -1.93
C LEU A 123 0.58 -12.71 -2.03
N THR A 124 1.10 -13.50 -2.98
CA THR A 124 2.50 -13.61 -3.36
C THR A 124 2.53 -13.87 -4.87
N LEU A 125 3.52 -13.31 -5.57
CA LEU A 125 3.77 -13.67 -6.97
C LEU A 125 4.16 -15.15 -7.08
N PRO A 126 3.82 -15.84 -8.19
CA PRO A 126 4.33 -17.19 -8.42
C PRO A 126 5.86 -17.21 -8.38
N ASP A 127 6.46 -18.23 -7.74
CA ASP A 127 7.93 -18.39 -7.66
C ASP A 127 8.62 -18.38 -9.04
N THR A 128 7.88 -18.75 -10.09
CA THR A 128 8.36 -18.79 -11.48
C THR A 128 8.26 -17.45 -12.21
N LEU A 129 7.72 -16.40 -11.57
CA LEU A 129 7.47 -15.10 -12.19
C LEU A 129 8.22 -14.00 -11.42
N PRO A 130 9.41 -13.60 -11.90
CA PRO A 130 10.17 -12.50 -11.30
C PRO A 130 9.37 -11.20 -11.25
N VAL A 131 9.65 -10.33 -10.28
CA VAL A 131 8.99 -9.03 -10.11
C VAL A 131 9.00 -8.22 -11.40
N GLN A 132 10.14 -8.16 -12.10
CA GLN A 132 10.31 -7.38 -13.33
C GLN A 132 9.37 -7.87 -14.44
N GLU A 133 9.15 -9.18 -14.55
CA GLU A 133 8.24 -9.77 -15.51
C GLU A 133 6.77 -9.62 -15.06
N ALA A 134 6.51 -9.79 -13.76
CA ALA A 134 5.18 -9.62 -13.17
C ALA A 134 4.59 -8.22 -13.42
N CYS A 135 5.43 -7.19 -13.41
CA CYS A 135 5.07 -5.80 -13.72
C CYS A 135 4.46 -5.60 -15.12
N THR A 136 4.72 -6.51 -16.08
CA THR A 136 4.16 -6.41 -17.44
C THR A 136 3.06 -7.45 -17.67
N VAL A 137 3.28 -8.69 -17.22
CA VAL A 137 2.36 -9.80 -17.46
C VAL A 137 1.04 -9.60 -16.72
N LEU A 138 1.07 -9.32 -15.41
CA LEU A 138 -0.16 -9.29 -14.60
C LEU A 138 -1.12 -8.16 -14.96
N PRO A 139 -0.68 -6.92 -15.23
CA PRO A 139 -1.58 -5.89 -15.75
C PRO A 139 -2.23 -6.31 -17.06
N SER A 140 -1.48 -6.92 -17.99
CA SER A 140 -2.01 -7.27 -19.31
C SER A 140 -3.15 -8.30 -19.28
N VAL A 141 -3.09 -9.28 -18.36
CA VAL A 141 -4.09 -10.36 -18.25
C VAL A 141 -5.27 -10.03 -17.34
N SER A 142 -5.14 -9.01 -16.49
CA SER A 142 -6.17 -8.60 -15.53
C SER A 142 -6.93 -7.36 -15.95
N ARG A 143 -6.40 -6.55 -16.88
CA ARG A 143 -6.96 -5.27 -17.30
C ARG A 143 -8.47 -5.33 -17.61
N PRO A 144 -9.27 -4.37 -17.10
CA PRO A 144 -10.63 -4.15 -17.58
C PRO A 144 -10.71 -3.95 -19.09
N GLU A 145 -11.82 -4.35 -19.71
CA GLU A 145 -12.05 -4.13 -21.13
C GLU A 145 -12.32 -2.65 -21.43
N ASP A 146 -13.06 -1.98 -20.54
CA ASP A 146 -13.34 -0.55 -20.61
C ASP A 146 -12.15 0.30 -20.14
N ASP A 147 -11.77 1.31 -20.94
CA ASP A 147 -10.59 2.14 -20.70
C ASP A 147 -10.74 3.03 -19.45
N GLU A 148 -11.92 3.56 -19.17
CA GLU A 148 -12.18 4.38 -17.97
C GLU A 148 -12.10 3.50 -16.71
N ARG A 149 -12.62 2.27 -16.78
CA ARG A 149 -12.50 1.30 -15.68
C ARG A 149 -11.07 0.86 -15.43
N ALA A 150 -10.27 0.70 -16.49
CA ALA A 150 -8.82 0.43 -16.38
C ALA A 150 -8.06 1.62 -15.75
N ALA A 151 -8.42 2.85 -16.11
CA ALA A 151 -7.89 4.06 -15.48
C ALA A 151 -8.25 4.13 -13.99
N ALA A 152 -9.51 3.87 -13.64
CA ALA A 152 -9.96 3.84 -12.25
C ALA A 152 -9.29 2.74 -11.42
N ALA A 153 -9.06 1.56 -11.98
CA ALA A 153 -8.29 0.50 -11.32
C ALA A 153 -6.83 0.93 -11.05
N SER A 154 -6.22 1.65 -11.99
CA SER A 154 -4.88 2.23 -11.81
C SER A 154 -4.87 3.28 -10.70
N ALA A 155 -5.84 4.19 -10.66
CA ALA A 155 -5.98 5.18 -9.59
C ALA A 155 -6.23 4.54 -8.22
N LEU A 156 -7.07 3.51 -8.11
CA LEU A 156 -7.27 2.78 -6.85
C LEU A 156 -5.98 2.10 -6.38
N THR A 157 -5.18 1.58 -7.32
CA THR A 157 -3.85 1.02 -7.02
C THR A 157 -2.91 2.09 -6.46
N GLU A 158 -2.92 3.27 -7.09
CA GLU A 158 -2.13 4.43 -6.66
C GLU A 158 -2.49 4.82 -5.23
N LEU A 159 -3.79 4.99 -4.94
CA LEU A 159 -4.28 5.35 -3.62
C LEU A 159 -4.00 4.29 -2.56
N ALA A 160 -4.13 3.00 -2.90
CA ALA A 160 -3.83 1.92 -1.96
C ALA A 160 -2.33 1.83 -1.64
N SER A 161 -1.48 2.05 -2.65
CA SER A 161 -0.02 2.09 -2.48
C SER A 161 0.42 3.33 -1.69
N ALA A 162 -0.22 4.47 -1.93
CA ALA A 162 0.00 5.70 -1.16
C ALA A 162 -0.38 5.49 0.31
N PHE A 163 -1.55 4.89 0.58
CA PHE A 163 -1.97 4.56 1.94
C PHE A 163 -0.98 3.63 2.64
N ALA A 164 -0.54 2.55 1.98
CA ALA A 164 0.46 1.64 2.53
C ALA A 164 1.78 2.36 2.87
N MET A 165 2.26 3.25 1.99
CA MET A 165 3.45 4.05 2.28
C MET A 165 3.22 5.03 3.44
N PHE A 166 2.07 5.71 3.48
CA PHE A 166 1.75 6.63 4.58
C PHE A 166 1.58 5.89 5.92
N HIS A 167 1.12 4.65 5.91
CA HIS A 167 1.08 3.79 7.08
C HIS A 167 2.49 3.60 7.67
N GLU A 168 3.47 3.22 6.83
CA GLU A 168 4.85 3.04 7.29
C GLU A 168 5.50 4.36 7.77
N VAL A 169 5.22 5.46 7.08
CA VAL A 169 5.64 6.80 7.54
C VAL A 169 5.04 7.09 8.92
N SER A 170 3.79 6.69 9.17
CA SER A 170 3.09 6.95 10.42
C SER A 170 3.73 6.21 11.60
N HIS A 171 4.26 5.00 11.40
CA HIS A 171 5.07 4.32 12.42
C HIS A 171 6.33 5.10 12.81
N VAL A 172 6.93 5.85 11.88
CA VAL A 172 8.08 6.72 12.17
C VAL A 172 7.64 7.99 12.89
N ILE A 173 6.56 8.63 12.43
CA ILE A 173 6.00 9.86 13.03
C ILE A 173 5.58 9.63 14.48
N ALA A 174 4.88 8.53 14.75
CA ALA A 174 4.42 8.18 16.09
C ALA A 174 5.52 7.58 16.99
N GLY A 175 6.75 7.42 16.47
CA GLY A 175 7.89 6.88 17.23
C GLY A 175 7.85 5.37 17.48
N HIS A 176 6.93 4.64 16.84
CA HIS A 176 6.78 3.18 16.97
C HIS A 176 8.05 2.44 16.54
N ALA A 177 8.61 2.82 15.39
CA ALA A 177 9.82 2.20 14.84
C ALA A 177 11.05 2.39 15.77
N GLY A 178 11.22 3.59 16.33
CA GLY A 178 12.31 3.89 17.26
C GLY A 178 12.17 3.17 18.60
N TYR A 179 10.95 3.08 19.12
CA TYR A 179 10.68 2.32 20.33
C TYR A 179 11.02 0.84 20.16
N LEU A 180 10.62 0.20 19.06
CA LEU A 180 10.88 -1.23 18.84
C LEU A 180 12.36 -1.55 18.68
N ARG A 181 13.12 -0.66 18.03
CA ARG A 181 14.57 -0.79 17.96
C ARG A 181 15.19 -0.75 19.36
N SER A 182 14.84 0.26 20.16
CA SER A 182 15.43 0.45 21.50
C SER A 182 15.02 -0.63 22.51
N SER A 183 13.80 -1.15 22.41
CA SER A 183 13.25 -2.08 23.41
C SER A 183 13.46 -3.55 23.04
N GLN A 184 13.51 -3.90 21.75
CA GLN A 184 13.46 -5.30 21.30
C GLN A 184 14.43 -5.64 20.17
N ASN A 185 15.13 -4.66 19.59
CA ASN A 185 15.93 -4.82 18.37
C ASN A 185 15.11 -5.47 17.23
N LEU A 186 13.82 -5.14 17.15
CA LEU A 186 12.88 -5.63 16.13
C LEU A 186 12.48 -4.49 15.20
N ALA A 187 11.93 -4.86 14.04
CA ALA A 187 11.24 -3.94 13.14
C ALA A 187 9.77 -4.28 13.03
N LEU A 188 8.99 -3.31 12.55
CA LEU A 188 7.59 -3.50 12.17
C LEU A 188 7.56 -4.01 10.75
N PHE A 189 7.09 -5.24 10.60
CA PHE A 189 6.58 -5.70 9.31
C PHE A 189 5.08 -5.88 9.51
N GLU A 190 4.29 -5.37 8.57
CA GLU A 190 2.83 -5.57 8.53
C GLU A 190 2.49 -7.06 8.71
N LEU A 191 3.31 -7.93 8.10
CA LEU A 191 3.10 -9.36 8.07
C LEU A 191 4.36 -10.10 8.52
N THR A 192 4.51 -10.31 9.83
CA THR A 192 5.52 -11.21 10.38
C THR A 192 5.01 -12.65 10.44
N ARG A 193 5.82 -13.62 9.98
CA ARG A 193 5.55 -15.06 10.21
C ARG A 193 5.77 -15.48 11.66
N ARG A 194 6.37 -14.61 12.49
CA ARG A 194 6.69 -14.92 13.89
C ARG A 194 5.47 -14.71 14.78
N PRO A 195 5.13 -15.66 15.65
CA PRO A 195 4.04 -15.47 16.60
C PRO A 195 4.39 -14.32 17.56
N ILE A 196 3.69 -13.20 17.42
CA ILE A 196 3.75 -12.07 18.35
C ILE A 196 3.33 -12.59 19.73
N ARG A 197 4.19 -12.43 20.74
CA ARG A 197 3.86 -12.80 22.13
C ARG A 197 2.56 -12.09 22.54
N ARG A 198 1.61 -12.82 23.11
CA ARG A 198 0.26 -12.29 23.49
C ARG A 198 0.29 -10.96 24.26
N SER A 199 1.28 -10.75 25.13
CA SER A 199 1.44 -9.51 25.90
C SER A 199 1.71 -8.26 25.04
N HIS A 200 2.32 -8.41 23.86
CA HIS A 200 2.59 -7.31 22.93
C HIS A 200 1.42 -7.04 21.99
N SER A 201 0.48 -7.97 21.85
CA SER A 201 -0.61 -7.89 20.87
C SER A 201 -1.61 -6.75 21.12
N ARG A 202 -1.69 -6.20 22.34
CA ARG A 202 -2.56 -5.04 22.62
C ARG A 202 -1.89 -3.71 22.27
N LEU A 203 -0.62 -3.56 22.66
CA LEU A 203 0.15 -2.36 22.35
C LEU A 203 0.31 -2.20 20.83
N LEU A 204 0.69 -3.28 20.15
CA LEU A 204 0.81 -3.28 18.68
C LEU A 204 -0.51 -2.90 18.01
N ARG A 205 -1.66 -3.45 18.44
CA ARG A 205 -2.99 -3.03 17.94
C ARG A 205 -3.25 -1.54 18.08
N VAL A 206 -2.83 -0.92 19.18
CA VAL A 206 -3.00 0.52 19.39
C VAL A 206 -2.09 1.30 18.44
N TRP A 207 -0.87 0.83 18.23
CA TRP A 207 0.06 1.44 17.28
C TRP A 207 -0.40 1.31 15.84
N GLU A 208 -0.91 0.14 15.42
CA GLU A 208 -1.50 -0.04 14.09
C GLU A 208 -2.69 0.90 13.89
N TYR A 209 -3.59 0.98 14.87
CA TYR A 209 -4.74 1.89 14.79
C TYR A 209 -4.33 3.37 14.72
N GLU A 210 -3.29 3.76 15.46
CA GLU A 210 -2.74 5.12 15.39
C GLU A 210 -2.08 5.38 14.02
N ALA A 211 -1.31 4.43 13.49
CA ALA A 211 -0.70 4.52 12.17
C ALA A 211 -1.76 4.62 11.06
N ASP A 212 -2.80 3.78 11.10
CA ASP A 212 -3.94 3.80 10.17
C ASP A 212 -4.63 5.17 10.14
N LYS A 213 -4.86 5.77 11.32
CA LYS A 213 -5.48 7.10 11.42
C LYS A 213 -4.63 8.20 10.82
N ILE A 214 -3.33 8.20 11.11
CA ILE A 214 -2.41 9.22 10.56
C ILE A 214 -2.32 9.03 9.04
N ALA A 215 -2.19 7.79 8.56
CA ALA A 215 -2.17 7.46 7.14
C ALA A 215 -3.45 7.89 6.40
N ALA A 216 -4.62 7.69 7.02
CA ALA A 216 -5.89 8.15 6.45
C ALA A 216 -5.96 9.68 6.30
N VAL A 217 -5.47 10.44 7.30
CA VAL A 217 -5.40 11.91 7.22
C VAL A 217 -4.42 12.36 6.14
N MET A 218 -3.28 11.69 6.01
CA MET A 218 -2.29 11.97 4.97
C MET A 218 -2.85 11.66 3.57
N LEU A 219 -3.56 10.54 3.41
CA LEU A 219 -4.23 10.18 2.16
C LEU A 219 -5.30 11.21 1.78
N LEU A 220 -6.11 11.67 2.74
CA LEU A 220 -7.09 12.73 2.48
C LEU A 220 -6.40 14.01 2.02
N SER A 221 -5.30 14.41 2.70
CA SER A 221 -4.51 15.59 2.34
C SER A 221 -3.90 15.45 0.94
N PHE A 222 -3.45 14.25 0.58
CA PHE A 222 -2.96 13.92 -0.76
C PHE A 222 -4.05 14.05 -1.81
N LEU A 223 -5.25 13.51 -1.55
CA LEU A 223 -6.39 13.55 -2.47
C LEU A 223 -6.92 14.97 -2.74
N VAL A 224 -6.91 15.84 -1.75
CA VAL A 224 -7.42 17.22 -1.87
C VAL A 224 -6.34 18.24 -2.27
N ALA A 225 -5.10 17.80 -2.48
CA ALA A 225 -4.07 18.65 -3.06
C ALA A 225 -4.48 19.00 -4.51
N PRO A 226 -4.39 20.28 -4.94
CA PRO A 226 -4.94 20.72 -6.24
C PRO A 226 -4.50 19.86 -7.43
N GLU A 227 -3.21 19.49 -7.48
CA GLU A 227 -2.64 18.66 -8.55
C GLU A 227 -3.21 17.24 -8.63
N ASN A 228 -3.64 16.68 -7.50
CA ASN A 228 -4.19 15.33 -7.41
C ASN A 228 -5.71 15.34 -7.51
N GLN A 229 -6.34 16.38 -6.96
CA GLN A 229 -7.79 16.54 -6.96
C GLN A 229 -8.34 16.50 -8.38
N ASP A 230 -7.74 17.27 -9.30
CA ASP A 230 -8.16 17.30 -10.71
C ASP A 230 -7.94 15.94 -11.39
N HIS A 231 -6.80 15.30 -11.14
CA HIS A 231 -6.48 13.99 -11.70
C HIS A 231 -7.48 12.91 -11.27
N PHE A 232 -7.74 12.77 -9.97
CA PHE A 232 -8.65 11.76 -9.46
C PHE A 232 -10.12 12.09 -9.78
N ALA A 233 -10.49 13.37 -9.84
CA ALA A 233 -11.82 13.78 -10.27
C ALA A 233 -12.12 13.33 -11.71
N ASP A 234 -11.15 13.51 -12.61
CA ASP A 234 -11.25 13.08 -14.01
C ASP A 234 -11.38 11.56 -14.12
N VAL A 235 -10.47 10.80 -13.47
CA VAL A 235 -10.45 9.33 -13.55
C VAL A 235 -11.73 8.67 -13.03
N PHE A 236 -12.32 9.22 -11.97
CA PHE A 236 -13.57 8.68 -11.40
C PHE A 236 -14.83 9.32 -12.00
N SER A 237 -14.69 10.12 -13.07
CA SER A 237 -15.79 10.81 -13.75
C SER A 237 -16.65 11.64 -12.79
N ILE A 238 -16.00 12.29 -11.82
CA ILE A 238 -16.65 13.04 -10.74
C ILE A 238 -17.07 14.40 -11.26
N SER A 239 -18.32 14.51 -11.72
CA SER A 239 -18.92 15.81 -12.01
C SER A 239 -19.33 16.51 -10.70
N ALA A 240 -18.43 17.33 -10.16
CA ALA A 240 -18.71 18.13 -8.97
C ALA A 240 -19.80 19.18 -9.24
N LYS A 241 -20.94 19.08 -8.55
CA LYS A 241 -21.92 20.17 -8.48
C LYS A 241 -21.43 21.32 -7.60
N ASP A 242 -20.61 20.97 -6.61
CA ASP A 242 -19.92 21.85 -5.66
C ASP A 242 -18.68 21.13 -5.08
N SER A 243 -17.87 21.85 -4.31
CA SER A 243 -16.63 21.34 -3.72
C SER A 243 -16.85 20.27 -2.64
N GLU A 244 -17.97 20.30 -1.92
CA GLU A 244 -18.26 19.33 -0.86
C GLU A 244 -18.53 17.95 -1.47
N HIS A 245 -19.29 17.91 -2.56
CA HIS A 245 -19.58 16.68 -3.28
C HIS A 245 -18.30 16.04 -3.85
N LEU A 246 -17.40 16.86 -4.38
CA LEU A 246 -16.12 16.39 -4.90
C LEU A 246 -15.27 15.74 -3.81
N VAL A 247 -15.10 16.43 -2.68
CA VAL A 247 -14.32 15.90 -1.55
C VAL A 247 -14.92 14.60 -1.02
N ALA A 248 -16.25 14.50 -0.93
CA ALA A 248 -16.93 13.28 -0.49
C ALA A 248 -16.65 12.09 -1.42
N GLN A 249 -16.69 12.29 -2.74
CA GLN A 249 -16.43 11.22 -3.71
C GLN A 249 -14.95 10.79 -3.71
N LEU A 250 -14.01 11.75 -3.65
CA LEU A 250 -12.58 11.45 -3.53
C LEU A 250 -12.28 10.70 -2.23
N THR A 251 -12.90 11.12 -1.13
CA THR A 251 -12.80 10.42 0.16
C THR A 251 -13.31 8.98 0.05
N ALA A 252 -14.43 8.76 -0.63
CA ALA A 252 -14.97 7.42 -0.86
C ALA A 252 -14.01 6.54 -1.69
N ALA A 253 -13.34 7.10 -2.70
CA ALA A 253 -12.30 6.40 -3.46
C ALA A 253 -11.10 6.03 -2.57
N GLY A 254 -10.62 6.97 -1.75
CA GLY A 254 -9.53 6.71 -0.79
C GLY A 254 -9.88 5.61 0.22
N ILE A 255 -11.08 5.65 0.82
CA ILE A 255 -11.58 4.61 1.72
C ILE A 255 -11.65 3.27 1.01
N SER A 256 -12.14 3.24 -0.24
CA SER A 256 -12.23 2.01 -1.03
C SER A 256 -10.86 1.39 -1.28
N ALA A 257 -9.86 2.21 -1.61
CA ALA A 257 -8.48 1.76 -1.81
C ALA A 257 -7.86 1.18 -0.53
N ALA A 258 -8.01 1.87 0.61
CA ALA A 258 -7.56 1.36 1.91
C ALA A 258 -8.28 0.06 2.29
N TYR A 259 -9.59 -0.02 2.06
CA TYR A 259 -10.38 -1.23 2.31
C TYR A 259 -9.90 -2.42 1.49
N ILE A 260 -9.57 -2.23 0.20
CA ILE A 260 -8.99 -3.28 -0.65
C ILE A 260 -7.68 -3.79 -0.06
N LEU A 261 -6.78 -2.89 0.36
CA LEU A 261 -5.51 -3.28 1.00
C LEU A 261 -5.77 -4.14 2.25
N PHE A 262 -6.64 -3.70 3.16
CA PHE A 262 -6.94 -4.45 4.37
C PHE A 262 -7.60 -5.81 4.10
N LEU A 263 -8.42 -5.93 3.05
CA LEU A 263 -8.96 -7.23 2.64
C LEU A 263 -7.83 -8.20 2.27
N LEU A 264 -6.82 -7.73 1.52
CA LEU A 264 -5.67 -8.54 1.15
C LEU A 264 -4.81 -8.92 2.36
N LEU A 265 -4.56 -7.97 3.27
CA LEU A 265 -3.84 -8.22 4.52
C LEU A 265 -4.61 -9.22 5.42
N GLY A 266 -5.93 -9.14 5.45
CA GLY A 266 -6.82 -10.06 6.17
C GLY A 266 -6.78 -11.48 5.59
N GLN A 267 -6.86 -11.61 4.27
CA GLN A 267 -6.70 -12.88 3.56
C GLN A 267 -5.34 -13.51 3.86
N ARG A 268 -4.27 -12.71 3.85
CA ARG A 268 -2.91 -13.19 4.17
C ARG A 268 -2.74 -13.62 5.61
N SER A 269 -3.27 -12.86 6.56
CA SER A 269 -3.25 -13.24 7.97
C SER A 269 -3.95 -14.58 8.19
N ALA A 270 -5.10 -14.79 7.55
CA ALA A 270 -5.82 -16.06 7.59
C ALA A 270 -5.00 -17.21 6.97
N ALA A 271 -4.38 -16.98 5.81
CA ALA A 271 -3.55 -17.98 5.13
C ALA A 271 -2.32 -18.40 5.97
N LEU A 272 -1.69 -17.45 6.66
CA LEU A 272 -0.53 -17.70 7.52
C LEU A 272 -0.91 -18.28 8.89
N ARG A 273 -2.20 -18.35 9.24
CA ARG A 273 -2.69 -18.62 10.61
C ARG A 273 -2.02 -17.70 11.65
N ALA A 274 -1.59 -16.53 11.22
CA ALA A 274 -1.03 -15.50 12.07
C ALA A 274 -2.19 -14.69 12.66
N GLY A 275 -2.07 -14.27 13.92
CA GLY A 275 -3.01 -13.29 14.44
C GLY A 275 -2.77 -11.94 13.77
N SER A 276 -3.76 -11.37 13.09
CA SER A 276 -3.68 -9.99 12.62
C SER A 276 -3.67 -9.05 13.83
N VAL A 277 -2.75 -8.08 13.82
CA VAL A 277 -2.72 -6.96 14.77
C VAL A 277 -3.48 -5.75 14.26
N HIS A 278 -3.86 -5.72 12.98
CA HIS A 278 -4.71 -4.65 12.48
C HIS A 278 -6.15 -4.85 12.96
N PRO A 279 -6.86 -3.76 13.30
CA PRO A 279 -8.30 -3.81 13.47
C PRO A 279 -8.97 -4.33 12.20
N HIS A 280 -10.19 -4.85 12.34
CA HIS A 280 -10.97 -5.21 11.15
C HIS A 280 -11.17 -3.96 10.30
N PRO A 281 -11.09 -4.02 8.97
CA PRO A 281 -11.25 -2.85 8.09
C PRO A 281 -12.57 -2.08 8.19
N LEU A 282 -13.54 -2.59 8.96
CA LEU A 282 -14.83 -1.94 9.22
C LEU A 282 -14.88 -1.25 10.60
N VAL A 283 -13.76 -1.26 11.32
CA VAL A 283 -13.60 -0.70 12.67
C VAL A 283 -12.68 0.52 12.65
N VAL A 284 -11.95 0.74 11.54
CA VAL A 284 -11.08 1.90 11.31
C VAL A 284 -11.89 3.12 10.92
#